data_AF-A0A1Y2T277-F1
#
_entry.id   AF-A0A1Y2T277-F1
#
_cell.length_a   1.000
_cell.length_b   1.000
_cell.length_c   1.000
_cell.angle_alpha   90.00
_cell.angle_beta   90.00
_cell.angle_gamma   90.00
#
_symmetry.space_group_name_H-M   'P 1'
#
loop_
_entity.id
_entity.type
_entity.pdbx_description
1 polymer ?
#
loop_
_entity_poly.entity_id
_entity_poly.type
_entity_poly.pdbx_seq_one_letter_code
_entity_poly.pdbx_strand_id
1 'polypeptide(L)' 'MAQKGSSGRVPLVRDKEGILARLKKIEGQVRGLQRMVEEDRYCVDILNQLAAVEAALNRVGLMLLEG' A
#
# COMPACT_ATOMS: atom_id res chain seq x y z
N MET A 1 -14.64 6.32 -39.52
CA MET A 1 -14.51 7.71 -39.03
C MET A 1 -15.25 7.74 -37.69
N ALA A 2 -14.68 7.97 -36.51
CA ALA A 2 -13.48 8.70 -36.14
C ALA A 2 -12.64 7.94 -35.09
N GLN A 3 -11.33 7.90 -35.33
CA GLN A 3 -10.29 7.68 -34.33
C GLN A 3 -9.85 9.05 -33.82
N LYS A 4 -9.69 9.23 -32.50
CA LYS A 4 -8.58 9.94 -31.80
C LYS A 4 -9.02 10.46 -30.42
N GLY A 5 -8.20 10.13 -29.42
CA GLY A 5 -8.30 10.62 -28.04
C GLY A 5 -7.21 9.97 -27.19
N SER A 6 -5.94 10.30 -27.45
CA SER A 6 -4.78 9.84 -26.69
C SER A 6 -4.68 10.57 -25.34
N SER A 7 -4.77 9.83 -24.24
CA SER A 7 -4.01 10.06 -23.01
C SER A 7 -3.99 8.74 -22.23
N GLY A 8 -2.83 8.08 -22.20
CA GLY A 8 -2.62 6.70 -21.76
C GLY A 8 -2.93 6.43 -20.29
N ARG A 9 -4.21 6.41 -19.92
CA ARG A 9 -4.67 5.81 -18.67
C ARG A 9 -5.00 4.35 -18.94
N VAL A 10 -4.14 3.45 -18.50
CA VAL A 10 -4.41 2.01 -18.45
C VAL A 10 -5.54 1.77 -17.45
N PRO A 11 -6.71 1.23 -17.85
CA PRO A 11 -7.61 0.57 -16.91
C PRO A 11 -7.23 -0.92 -16.88
N LEU A 12 -7.31 -1.68 -15.80
CA LEU A 12 -7.83 -1.46 -14.47
C LEU A 12 -7.16 -2.58 -13.67
N VAL A 13 -6.49 -2.26 -12.58
CA VAL A 13 -5.94 -3.23 -11.60
C VAL A 13 -6.79 -4.51 -11.56
N ARG A 14 -6.28 -5.64 -12.06
CA ARG A 14 -7.01 -6.92 -12.15
C ARG A 14 -7.61 -7.34 -10.82
N ASP A 15 -6.92 -7.02 -9.72
CA ASP A 15 -7.35 -7.28 -8.35
C ASP A 15 -7.55 -5.97 -7.56
N LYS A 16 -8.47 -5.12 -8.03
CA LYS A 16 -8.78 -3.86 -7.34
C LYS A 16 -9.22 -4.08 -5.89
N GLU A 17 -10.07 -5.07 -5.65
CA GLU A 17 -10.59 -5.37 -4.31
C GLU A 17 -9.50 -5.87 -3.37
N GLY A 18 -8.65 -6.79 -3.82
CA GLY A 18 -7.53 -7.30 -3.04
C GLY A 18 -6.44 -6.26 -2.79
N ILE A 19 -6.24 -5.31 -3.71
CA ILE A 19 -5.36 -4.15 -3.47
C ILE A 19 -5.98 -3.21 -2.43
N LEU A 20 -7.24 -2.85 -2.56
CA LEU A 20 -7.93 -2.00 -1.58
C LEU A 20 -7.96 -2.65 -0.18
N ALA A 21 -8.16 -3.97 -0.09
CA ALA A 21 -8.11 -4.70 1.17
C ALA A 21 -6.72 -4.64 1.82
N ARG A 22 -5.65 -4.79 1.05
CA ARG A 22 -4.27 -4.66 1.54
C ARG A 22 -3.95 -3.23 1.97
N LEU A 23 -4.37 -2.24 1.20
CA LEU A 23 -4.20 -0.83 1.57
C LEU A 23 -4.91 -0.49 2.89
N LYS A 24 -6.14 -0.96 3.10
CA LYS A 24 -6.84 -0.80 4.39
C LYS A 24 -6.09 -1.44 5.56
N LYS A 25 -5.46 -2.59 5.34
CA LYS A 25 -4.63 -3.24 6.36
C LYS A 25 -3.39 -2.41 6.67
N ILE A 26 -2.70 -1.90 5.64
CA ILE A 26 -1.53 -1.03 5.77
C ILE A 26 -1.89 0.25 6.54
N GLU A 27 -3.03 0.86 6.23
CA GLU A 27 -3.56 2.03 6.95
C GLU A 27 -3.70 1.74 8.46
N GLY A 28 -4.19 0.55 8.82
CA GLY A 28 -4.24 0.10 10.21
C GLY A 28 -2.86 -0.08 10.85
N GLN A 29 -1.87 -0.56 10.09
CA GLN A 29 -0.49 -0.68 10.57
C GLN A 29 0.15 0.69 10.79
N VAL A 30 -0.10 1.67 9.91
CA VAL A 30 0.40 3.06 10.04
C VAL A 30 -0.22 3.74 11.27
N ARG A 31 -1.52 3.56 11.52
CA ARG A 31 -2.14 3.98 12.79
C ARG A 31 -1.51 3.29 14.01
N GLY A 32 -1.12 2.02 13.85
CA GLY A 32 -0.35 1.30 14.86
C GLY A 32 0.97 1.98 15.15
N LEU A 33 1.75 2.32 14.11
CA LEU A 33 3.02 3.04 14.25
C LEU A 33 2.87 4.38 14.96
N GLN A 34 1.83 5.15 14.63
CA GLN A 34 1.53 6.41 15.32
C GLN A 34 1.37 6.20 16.83
N ARG A 35 0.56 5.23 17.25
CA ARG A 35 0.39 4.88 18.67
C ARG A 35 1.69 4.42 19.32
N MET A 36 2.51 3.62 18.62
CA MET A 36 3.80 3.17 19.16
C MET A 36 4.73 4.34 19.45
N VAL A 37 4.69 5.39 18.63
CA VAL A 37 5.47 6.63 18.84
C VAL A 37 4.87 7.44 19.99
N GLU A 38 3.54 7.60 20.04
CA GLU A 38 2.84 8.29 21.14
C GLU A 38 3.07 7.61 22.51
N GLU A 39 3.24 6.29 22.52
CA GLU A 39 3.51 5.48 23.71
C GLU A 39 5.01 5.37 24.05
N ASP A 40 5.90 6.10 23.35
CA ASP A 40 7.36 6.04 23.52
C ASP A 40 7.91 4.59 23.52
N ARG A 41 7.38 3.74 22.64
CA ARG A 41 7.83 2.35 22.53
C ARG A 41 9.28 2.24 22.07
N TYR A 42 9.89 1.10 22.38
CA TYR A 42 11.28 0.83 22.05
C TYR A 42 11.53 0.97 20.55
N CYS A 43 12.61 1.68 20.19
CA CYS A 43 12.92 2.03 18.81
C CYS A 43 12.99 0.80 17.89
N VAL A 44 13.53 -0.32 18.37
CA VAL A 44 13.64 -1.56 17.58
C VAL A 44 12.26 -2.12 17.24
N ASP A 45 11.27 -2.02 18.13
CA ASP A 45 9.90 -2.46 17.84
C ASP A 45 9.26 -1.60 16.76
N ILE A 46 9.46 -0.28 16.85
CA ILE A 46 8.95 0.68 15.86
C ILE A 46 9.59 0.40 14.50
N LEU A 47 10.91 0.19 14.45
CA LEU A 47 11.63 -0.14 13.21
C LEU A 47 11.17 -1.47 12.61
N ASN A 48 10.94 -2.50 13.44
CA ASN A 48 10.40 -3.77 12.97
C ASN A 48 9.00 -3.62 12.36
N GLN A 49 8.13 -2.82 13.00
CA GLN A 49 6.79 -2.57 12.48
C GLN A 49 6.84 -1.71 11.21
N LEU A 50 7.76 -0.75 11.12
CA LEU A 50 7.98 0.06 9.92
C LEU A 50 8.40 -0.82 8.74
N ALA A 51 9.38 -1.72 8.94
CA ALA A 51 9.80 -2.68 7.92
C ALA A 51 8.65 -3.59 7.46
N ALA A 52 7.74 -3.98 8.37
CA ALA A 52 6.55 -4.75 8.01
C ALA A 52 5.57 -3.94 7.12
N VAL A 53 5.44 -2.64 7.34
CA VAL A 53 4.65 -1.74 6.50
C VAL A 53 5.29 -1.58 5.11
N GLU A 54 6.59 -1.35 5.05
CA GLU A 54 7.34 -1.25 3.78
C GLU A 54 7.19 -2.52 2.95
N ALA A 55 7.35 -3.70 3.57
CA ALA A 55 7.16 -4.98 2.89
C ALA A 55 5.73 -5.17 2.37
N ALA A 56 4.72 -4.71 3.10
CA ALA A 56 3.32 -4.77 2.67
C ALA A 56 3.05 -3.82 1.49
N LEU A 57 3.61 -2.62 1.50
CA LEU A 57 3.53 -1.66 0.39
C LEU A 57 4.22 -2.21 -0.87
N ASN A 58 5.40 -2.81 -0.73
CA ASN A 58 6.11 -3.45 -1.85
C ASN A 58 5.25 -4.53 -2.52
N ARG A 59 4.53 -5.34 -1.73
CA ARG A 59 3.59 -6.34 -2.28
C ARG A 59 2.45 -5.70 -3.05
N VAL A 60 1.90 -4.58 -2.58
CA VAL A 60 0.87 -3.83 -3.33
C VAL A 60 1.45 -3.29 -4.64
N GLY A 61 2.69 -2.79 -4.63
CA GLY A 61 3.40 -2.36 -5.84
C GLY A 61 3.53 -3.49 -6.86
N LEU A 62 3.93 -4.69 -6.43
CA LEU A 62 4.00 -5.87 -7.32
C LEU A 62 2.64 -6.23 -7.90
N MET A 63 1.57 -6.22 -7.10
CA MET A 63 0.21 -6.48 -7.59
C MET A 63 -0.26 -5.47 -8.64
N LEU A 64 0.20 -4.22 -8.55
CA LEU A 64 -0.10 -3.20 -9.55
C LEU A 64 0.68 -3.41 -10.85
N LEU A 65 1.89 -4.00 -10.78
CA LEU A 65 2.73 -4.30 -11.94
C LEU A 65 2.30 -5.59 -12.67
N GLU A 66 1.81 -6.59 -11.92
CA GLU A 66 1.33 -7.88 -12.45
C GLU A 66 -0.12 -7.80 -12.98
N GLY A 67 -0.83 -6.70 -12.66
CA GLY A 67 -2.23 -6.43 -13.01
C GLY A 67 -2.46 -5.95 -14.44
#